data_AF-A0A2R5FY53-F1
#
_entry.id   AF-A0A2R5FY53-F1
#
_cell.length_a   1.000
_cell.length_b   1.000
_cell.length_c   1.000
_cell.angle_alpha   90.00
_cell.angle_beta   90.00
_cell.angle_gamma   90.00
#
_symmetry.space_group_name_H-M   'P 1'
#
loop_
_entity.id
_entity.type
_entity.pdbx_description
1 polymer ?
#
loop_
_entity_poly.entity_id
_entity_poly.type
_entity_poly.pdbx_seq_one_letter_code
_entity_poly.pdbx_strand_id
1 'polypeptide(L)'
;MVSDGSQLLSLLDAGQKMTAYLQACLANRYFMGSVLVARAGEILLSAGYGMANLEHDVPNTQKTKFRIGSITKQFTATAILQLQEQGLLSVHQKISTYLPDYPNGEQISIHQLLNHTSGIPNFNELDNFEQITKIKVTLDNLIARFSGEPLEFTSGERSTHILSR
;
A
#
# COMPACT_ATOMS: atom_id res chain seq x y z
N MET A 1 32.33 13.90 -4.18
CA MET A 1 32.71 12.59 -3.63
C MET A 1 32.88 11.65 -4.80
N VAL A 2 34.11 11.20 -5.06
CA VAL A 2 34.42 10.33 -6.19
C VAL A 2 34.07 8.91 -5.76
N SER A 3 33.07 8.30 -6.39
CA SER A 3 32.79 6.87 -6.21
C SER A 3 34.00 6.07 -6.68
N ASP A 4 34.51 5.17 -5.84
CA ASP A 4 35.56 4.23 -6.21
C ASP A 4 35.14 3.42 -7.44
N GLY A 5 36.00 3.33 -8.47
CA GLY A 5 35.73 2.57 -9.69
C GLY A 5 35.40 1.09 -9.43
N SER A 6 35.88 0.51 -8.32
CA SER A 6 35.52 -0.85 -7.90
C SER A 6 34.04 -0.98 -7.50
N GLN A 7 33.49 0.04 -6.83
CA GLN A 7 32.08 0.08 -6.47
C GLN A 7 31.20 0.24 -7.70
N LEU A 8 31.57 1.11 -8.64
CA LEU A 8 30.82 1.32 -9.88
C LEU A 8 30.71 0.00 -10.69
N LEU A 9 31.82 -0.74 -10.80
CA LEU A 9 31.83 -2.05 -11.46
C LEU A 9 30.93 -3.07 -10.75
N SER A 10 30.92 -3.08 -9.42
CA SER A 10 30.04 -3.98 -8.64
C SER A 10 28.54 -3.65 -8.79
N LEU A 11 28.20 -2.37 -8.92
CA LEU A 11 26.83 -1.90 -9.12
C LEU A 11 26.33 -2.22 -10.55
N LEU A 12 27.19 -2.07 -11.54
CA LEU A 12 26.92 -2.49 -12.91
C LEU A 12 26.67 -4.01 -13.00
N ASP A 13 27.51 -4.82 -12.35
CA ASP A 13 27.33 -6.28 -12.26
C ASP A 13 26.00 -6.66 -11.58
N ALA A 14 25.63 -5.95 -10.50
CA ALA A 14 24.34 -6.17 -9.83
C ALA A 14 23.15 -5.85 -10.75
N GLY A 15 23.18 -4.74 -11.50
CA GLY A 15 22.16 -4.37 -12.47
C GLY A 15 21.96 -5.42 -13.56
N GLN A 16 23.06 -5.96 -14.08
CA GLN A 16 23.05 -7.02 -15.08
C GLN A 16 22.46 -8.33 -14.54
N LYS A 17 22.86 -8.75 -13.33
CA LYS A 17 22.30 -9.94 -12.67
C LYS A 17 20.79 -9.84 -12.45
N MET A 18 20.31 -8.68 -12.00
CA MET A 18 18.87 -8.43 -11.83
C MET A 18 18.13 -8.46 -13.17
N THR A 19 18.71 -7.88 -14.22
CA THR A 19 18.14 -7.93 -15.57
C THR A 19 18.01 -9.36 -16.06
N ALA A 20 19.05 -10.17 -15.94
CA ALA A 20 19.05 -11.58 -16.35
C ALA A 20 18.01 -12.40 -15.57
N TYR A 21 17.91 -12.18 -14.25
CA TYR A 21 16.90 -12.84 -13.41
C TYR A 21 15.47 -12.51 -13.87
N LEU A 22 15.16 -11.22 -14.07
CA LEU A 22 13.82 -10.79 -14.49
C LEU A 22 13.49 -11.26 -15.91
N GLN A 23 14.47 -11.32 -16.81
CA GLN A 23 14.31 -11.94 -18.12
C GLN A 23 14.00 -13.44 -18.01
N ALA A 24 14.67 -14.17 -17.12
CA ALA A 24 14.36 -15.57 -16.86
C ALA A 24 12.95 -15.74 -16.28
N CYS A 25 12.52 -14.89 -15.34
CA CYS A 25 11.15 -14.88 -14.82
C CYS A 25 10.12 -14.61 -15.93
N LEU A 26 10.39 -13.65 -16.83
CA LEU A 26 9.53 -13.36 -17.97
C LEU A 26 9.45 -14.55 -18.93
N ALA A 27 10.59 -15.15 -19.29
CA ALA A 27 10.65 -16.31 -20.19
C ALA A 27 9.87 -17.52 -19.64
N ASN A 28 9.86 -17.69 -18.31
CA ASN A 28 9.10 -18.75 -17.62
C ASN A 28 7.68 -18.32 -17.22
N ARG A 29 7.21 -17.14 -17.67
CA ARG A 29 5.86 -16.60 -17.40
C ARG A 29 5.56 -16.39 -15.90
N TYR A 30 6.59 -16.22 -15.07
CA TYR A 30 6.46 -15.89 -13.65
C TYR A 30 6.29 -14.39 -13.39
N PHE A 31 6.65 -13.53 -14.35
CA PHE A 31 6.58 -12.08 -14.17
C PHE A 31 6.30 -11.32 -15.47
N MET A 32 5.40 -10.34 -15.38
CA MET A 32 5.26 -9.23 -16.32
C MET A 32 5.00 -7.97 -15.49
N GLY A 33 5.67 -6.86 -15.76
CA GLY A 33 5.52 -5.64 -14.98
C GLY A 33 6.67 -4.67 -15.19
N SER A 34 6.83 -3.73 -14.25
CA SER A 34 7.91 -2.75 -14.28
C SER A 34 8.70 -2.78 -12.98
N VAL A 35 10.01 -2.65 -13.06
CA VAL A 35 10.91 -2.74 -11.91
C VAL A 35 11.85 -1.53 -11.89
N LEU A 36 11.96 -0.92 -10.70
CA LEU A 36 12.97 0.08 -10.37
C LEU A 36 13.81 -0.46 -9.20
N VAL A 37 15.13 -0.48 -9.36
CA VAL A 37 16.07 -0.74 -8.28
C VAL A 37 17.04 0.42 -8.20
N ALA A 38 17.15 1.00 -7.01
CA ALA A 38 18.08 2.08 -6.73
C ALA A 38 18.87 1.80 -5.45
N ARG A 39 20.11 2.25 -5.40
CA ARG A 39 20.98 2.16 -4.22
C ARG A 39 21.78 3.46 -4.11
N ALA A 40 21.77 4.06 -2.92
CA ALA A 40 22.51 5.30 -2.64
C ALA A 40 22.22 6.43 -3.66
N GLY A 41 20.97 6.53 -4.14
CA GLY A 41 20.56 7.53 -5.13
C GLY A 41 20.84 7.17 -6.59
N GLU A 42 21.60 6.10 -6.86
CA GLU A 42 21.87 5.61 -8.21
C GLU A 42 20.84 4.57 -8.64
N ILE A 43 20.32 4.70 -9.87
CA ILE A 43 19.42 3.73 -10.47
C ILE A 43 20.26 2.59 -11.06
N LEU A 44 20.09 1.40 -10.50
CA LEU A 44 20.76 0.17 -10.96
C LEU A 44 19.96 -0.56 -12.04
N LEU A 45 18.63 -0.40 -12.00
CA LEU A 45 17.71 -0.97 -12.97
C LEU A 45 16.44 -0.10 -13.04
N SER A 46 15.98 0.22 -14.25
CA SER A 46 14.66 0.80 -14.48
C SER A 46 14.14 0.30 -15.83
N ALA A 47 13.23 -0.67 -15.81
CA ALA A 47 12.78 -1.33 -17.02
C ALA A 47 11.36 -1.91 -16.89
N GLY A 48 10.70 -2.05 -18.04
CA GLY A 48 9.47 -2.82 -18.20
C GLY A 48 9.75 -4.20 -18.79
N TYR A 49 8.98 -5.19 -18.38
CA TYR A 49 9.10 -6.60 -18.76
C TYR A 49 7.73 -7.15 -19.19
N GLY A 50 7.68 -7.80 -20.35
CA GLY A 50 6.44 -8.37 -20.90
C GLY A 50 5.41 -7.30 -21.29
N MET A 51 4.13 -7.71 -21.35
CA MET A 51 3.03 -6.85 -21.77
C MET A 51 2.25 -6.29 -20.57
N ALA A 52 1.86 -5.02 -20.66
CA ALA A 52 0.89 -4.37 -19.78
C ALA A 52 -0.55 -4.77 -20.16
N ASN A 53 -0.78 -5.06 -21.45
CA ASN A 53 -2.03 -5.59 -21.97
C ASN A 53 -1.71 -6.54 -23.13
N LEU A 54 -2.17 -7.79 -23.02
CA LEU A 54 -1.87 -8.84 -24.01
C LEU A 54 -2.75 -8.72 -25.25
N GLU A 55 -4.02 -8.35 -25.07
CA GLU A 55 -5.02 -8.27 -26.12
C GLU A 55 -4.73 -7.15 -27.13
N HIS A 56 -4.03 -6.10 -26.68
CA HIS A 56 -3.70 -4.90 -27.45
C HIS A 56 -2.20 -4.75 -27.70
N ASP A 57 -1.39 -5.78 -27.41
CA ASP A 57 0.06 -5.79 -27.60
C ASP A 57 0.76 -4.56 -26.98
N VAL A 58 0.32 -4.14 -25.79
CA VAL A 58 0.88 -2.97 -25.10
C VAL A 58 2.02 -3.43 -24.20
N PRO A 59 3.29 -3.03 -24.46
CA PRO A 59 4.42 -3.43 -23.63
C PRO A 59 4.42 -2.70 -22.28
N ASN A 60 4.96 -3.37 -21.25
CA ASN A 60 5.36 -2.67 -20.04
C ASN A 60 6.55 -1.75 -20.32
N THR A 61 6.56 -0.58 -19.68
CA THR A 61 7.67 0.37 -19.69
C THR A 61 7.89 0.87 -18.27
N GLN A 62 9.04 1.50 -17.98
CA GLN A 62 9.27 2.16 -16.69
C GLN A 62 8.22 3.23 -16.31
N LYS A 63 7.36 3.64 -17.26
CA LYS A 63 6.29 4.63 -17.07
C LYS A 63 4.89 4.00 -16.98
N THR A 64 4.77 2.67 -17.09
CA THR A 64 3.48 1.98 -16.99
C THR A 64 2.87 2.23 -15.61
N LYS A 65 1.58 2.57 -15.58
CA LYS A 65 0.82 2.84 -14.35
C LYS A 65 0.14 1.56 -13.88
N PHE A 66 0.22 1.30 -12.57
CA PHE A 66 -0.39 0.14 -11.93
C PHE A 66 -1.36 0.58 -10.83
N ARG A 67 -2.37 -0.26 -10.57
CA ARG A 67 -3.14 -0.16 -9.32
C ARG A 67 -2.29 -0.77 -8.21
N ILE A 68 -1.77 0.07 -7.32
CA ILE A 68 -0.77 -0.33 -6.32
C ILE A 68 -1.35 -0.94 -5.03
N GLY A 69 -2.68 -1.08 -4.96
CA GLY A 69 -3.37 -1.74 -3.84
C GLY A 69 -2.96 -1.18 -2.48
N SER A 70 -2.58 -2.06 -1.56
CA SER A 70 -2.22 -1.71 -0.18
C SER A 70 -1.00 -0.78 -0.04
N ILE A 71 -0.18 -0.60 -1.08
CA ILE A 71 0.89 0.41 -1.06
C ILE A 71 0.30 1.82 -0.86
N THR A 72 -0.95 2.05 -1.28
CA THR A 72 -1.69 3.30 -1.04
C THR A 72 -1.71 3.71 0.44
N LYS A 73 -1.75 2.75 1.38
CA LYS A 73 -1.82 3.02 2.83
C LYS A 73 -0.62 3.84 3.31
N GLN A 74 0.57 3.63 2.75
CA GLN A 74 1.75 4.38 3.12
C GLN A 74 1.61 5.87 2.80
N PHE A 75 1.02 6.19 1.64
CA PHE A 75 0.75 7.58 1.26
C PHE A 75 -0.30 8.24 2.15
N THR A 76 -1.37 7.52 2.48
CA THR A 76 -2.38 8.00 3.44
C THR A 76 -1.77 8.25 4.82
N ALA A 77 -0.94 7.34 5.31
CA ALA A 77 -0.23 7.51 6.58
C ALA A 77 0.70 8.74 6.55
N THR A 78 1.47 8.93 5.47
CA THR A 78 2.29 10.14 5.29
C THR A 78 1.45 11.41 5.32
N ALA A 79 0.32 11.46 4.62
CA ALA A 79 -0.56 12.63 4.64
C ALA A 79 -1.07 12.95 6.07
N ILE A 80 -1.48 11.93 6.83
CA ILE A 80 -1.91 12.10 8.23
C ILE A 80 -0.76 12.62 9.10
N LEU A 81 0.45 12.08 8.95
CA LEU A 81 1.61 12.51 9.72
C LEU A 81 2.06 13.94 9.36
N GLN A 82 1.91 14.35 8.10
CA GLN A 82 2.14 15.73 7.67
C GLN A 82 1.12 16.69 8.30
N LEU A 83 -0.16 16.30 8.39
CA LEU A 83 -1.18 17.10 9.08
C LEU A 83 -0.86 17.23 10.58
N GLN A 84 -0.35 16.16 11.21
CA GLN A 84 0.13 16.22 12.59
C GLN A 84 1.32 17.17 12.77
N GLU A 85 2.31 17.09 11.89
CA GLU A 85 3.49 17.97 11.91
C GLU A 85 3.08 19.45 11.82
N GLN A 86 2.03 19.75 11.04
CA GLN A 86 1.45 21.09 10.92
C GLN A 86 0.57 21.50 12.11
N GLY A 87 0.37 20.63 13.11
CA GLY A 87 -0.49 20.87 14.25
C GLY A 87 -2.00 20.88 13.94
N LEU A 88 -2.40 20.39 12.76
CA LEU A 88 -3.81 20.37 12.33
C LEU A 88 -4.61 19.20 12.92
N LEU A 89 -3.93 18.13 13.32
CA LEU A 89 -4.51 17.01 14.07
C LEU A 89 -3.47 16.41 15.01
N SER A 90 -3.90 15.54 15.93
CA SER A 90 -3.00 14.64 16.65
C SER A 90 -3.42 13.20 16.40
N VAL A 91 -2.45 12.31 16.12
CA VAL A 91 -2.75 10.88 15.94
C VAL A 91 -3.29 10.23 17.22
N HIS A 92 -3.13 10.87 18.38
CA HIS A 92 -3.67 10.41 19.65
C HIS A 92 -5.12 10.86 19.91
N GLN A 93 -5.67 11.74 19.07
CA GLN A 93 -7.08 12.09 19.14
C GLN A 93 -7.97 10.89 18.82
N LYS A 94 -9.15 10.88 19.44
CA LYS A 94 -10.20 9.91 19.20
C LYS A 94 -10.89 10.18 17.87
N ILE A 95 -11.31 9.13 17.17
CA ILE A 95 -11.94 9.29 15.85
C ILE A 95 -13.30 9.99 15.96
N SER A 96 -13.94 9.96 17.13
CA SER A 96 -15.16 10.73 17.44
C SER A 96 -14.99 12.24 17.26
N THR A 97 -13.76 12.76 17.31
CA THR A 97 -13.48 14.17 16.97
C THR A 97 -13.85 14.51 15.52
N TYR A 98 -13.77 13.53 14.62
CA TYR A 98 -14.02 13.69 13.19
C TYR A 98 -15.29 12.97 12.72
N LEU A 99 -15.69 11.92 13.45
CA LEU A 99 -16.85 11.08 13.20
C LEU A 99 -17.67 10.96 14.50
N PRO A 100 -18.40 12.02 14.92
CA PRO A 100 -19.04 12.08 16.24
C PRO A 100 -20.08 10.97 16.47
N ASP A 101 -20.71 10.50 15.39
CA ASP A 101 -21.73 9.45 15.45
C ASP A 101 -21.15 8.03 15.25
N TYR A 102 -19.82 7.87 15.20
CA TYR A 102 -19.20 6.56 15.00
C TYR A 102 -19.22 5.72 16.29
N PRO A 103 -19.81 4.51 16.27
CA PRO A 103 -19.84 3.65 17.44
C PRO A 103 -18.44 3.27 17.94
N ASN A 104 -18.23 3.36 19.25
CA ASN A 104 -16.91 3.20 19.90
C ASN A 104 -15.86 4.24 19.45
N GLY A 105 -16.26 5.34 18.80
CA GLY A 105 -15.33 6.37 18.31
C GLY A 105 -14.47 7.02 19.39
N GLU A 106 -14.98 7.10 20.63
CA GLU A 106 -14.25 7.57 21.82
C GLU A 106 -13.16 6.59 22.29
N GLN A 107 -13.21 5.33 21.87
CA GLN A 107 -12.24 4.31 22.26
C GLN A 107 -11.06 4.26 21.26
N ILE A 108 -11.33 4.54 19.99
CA ILE A 108 -10.39 4.38 18.88
C ILE A 108 -9.67 5.71 18.60
N SER A 109 -8.34 5.66 18.54
CA SER A 109 -7.49 6.77 18.10
C SER A 109 -7.07 6.63 16.64
N ILE A 110 -6.68 7.75 16.01
CA ILE A 110 -6.10 7.74 14.66
C ILE A 110 -4.84 6.85 14.60
N HIS A 111 -4.01 6.85 15.64
CA HIS A 111 -2.81 6.01 15.75
C HIS A 111 -3.17 4.51 15.68
N GLN A 112 -4.27 4.11 16.31
CA GLN A 112 -4.75 2.73 16.26
C GLN A 112 -5.29 2.34 14.87
N LEU A 113 -5.79 3.29 14.08
CA LEU A 113 -6.09 3.05 12.66
C LEU A 113 -4.81 2.87 11.85
N LEU A 114 -3.80 3.71 12.06
CA LEU A 114 -2.53 3.70 11.32
C LEU A 114 -1.72 2.42 11.54
N ASN A 115 -1.77 1.85 12.75
CA ASN A 115 -1.03 0.64 13.10
C ASN A 115 -1.90 -0.64 13.13
N HIS A 116 -3.14 -0.54 12.65
CA HIS A 116 -4.08 -1.65 12.57
C HIS A 116 -4.40 -2.33 13.92
N THR A 117 -4.60 -1.54 14.98
CA THR A 117 -4.98 -2.03 16.32
C THR A 117 -6.33 -1.48 16.79
N SER A 118 -7.15 -0.95 15.88
CA SER A 118 -8.41 -0.29 16.22
C SER A 118 -9.49 -1.23 16.77
N GLY A 119 -9.47 -2.50 16.37
CA GLY A 119 -10.55 -3.46 16.64
C GLY A 119 -11.66 -3.43 15.59
N ILE A 120 -11.60 -2.54 14.60
CA ILE A 120 -12.60 -2.48 13.52
C ILE A 120 -12.48 -3.75 12.66
N PRO A 121 -13.61 -4.41 12.31
CA PRO A 121 -13.58 -5.65 11.54
C PRO A 121 -12.87 -5.56 10.19
N ASN A 122 -12.25 -6.66 9.80
CA ASN A 122 -11.55 -6.74 8.52
C ASN A 122 -12.55 -6.83 7.36
N PHE A 123 -12.48 -5.89 6.43
CA PHE A 123 -13.39 -5.86 5.28
C PHE A 123 -13.34 -7.12 4.39
N ASN A 124 -12.21 -7.85 4.39
CA ASN A 124 -12.05 -9.10 3.65
C ASN A 124 -12.79 -10.29 4.28
N GLU A 125 -13.17 -10.16 5.55
CA GLU A 125 -13.84 -11.20 6.34
C GLU A 125 -15.35 -10.98 6.37
N LEU A 126 -15.85 -9.93 5.71
CA LEU A 126 -17.27 -9.71 5.50
C LEU A 126 -17.80 -10.69 4.45
N ASP A 127 -18.90 -11.37 4.78
CA ASP A 127 -19.56 -12.39 3.93
C ASP A 127 -19.88 -11.92 2.51
N ASN A 128 -19.96 -10.60 2.29
CA ASN A 128 -20.28 -9.99 1.00
C ASN A 128 -19.10 -9.31 0.29
N PHE A 129 -17.84 -9.57 0.70
CA PHE A 129 -16.61 -8.97 0.17
C PHE A 129 -16.57 -8.83 -1.37
N GLU A 130 -16.92 -9.89 -2.10
CA GLU A 130 -16.95 -9.89 -3.56
C GLU A 130 -17.91 -8.88 -4.18
N GLN A 131 -19.02 -8.59 -3.50
CA GLN A 131 -19.99 -7.60 -3.94
C GLN A 131 -19.51 -6.18 -3.62
N ILE A 132 -18.81 -6.00 -2.49
CA ILE A 132 -18.26 -4.70 -2.05
C ILE A 132 -17.27 -4.15 -3.05
N THR A 133 -16.34 -5.01 -3.50
CA THR A 133 -15.20 -4.60 -4.32
C THR A 133 -15.60 -4.22 -5.74
N LYS A 134 -16.83 -4.57 -6.16
CA LYS A 134 -17.37 -4.33 -7.50
C LYS A 134 -18.26 -3.07 -7.57
N ILE A 135 -18.61 -2.46 -6.44
CA ILE A 135 -19.55 -1.33 -6.37
C ILE A 135 -18.80 -0.04 -6.03
N LYS A 136 -19.19 1.08 -6.64
CA LYS A 136 -18.70 2.41 -6.25
C LYS A 136 -19.26 2.75 -4.87
N VAL A 137 -18.40 2.85 -3.87
CA VAL A 137 -18.78 3.17 -2.49
C VAL A 137 -18.48 4.65 -2.22
N THR A 138 -19.44 5.37 -1.62
CA THR A 138 -19.21 6.71 -1.06
C THR A 138 -18.54 6.60 0.31
N LEU A 139 -17.89 7.66 0.77
CA LEU A 139 -17.28 7.65 2.10
C LEU A 139 -18.30 7.32 3.20
N ASP A 140 -19.49 7.93 3.15
CA ASP A 140 -20.55 7.69 4.12
C ASP A 140 -21.02 6.24 4.12
N ASN A 141 -21.20 5.64 2.93
CA ASN A 141 -21.59 4.23 2.83
C ASN A 141 -20.48 3.29 3.33
N LEU A 142 -19.20 3.69 3.17
CA LEU A 142 -18.07 2.92 3.72
C LEU A 142 -18.08 2.97 5.25
N ILE A 143 -18.27 4.15 5.84
CA ILE A 143 -18.31 4.35 7.29
C ILE A 143 -19.51 3.60 7.89
N ALA A 144 -20.70 3.78 7.31
CA ALA A 144 -21.95 3.16 7.76
C ALA A 144 -21.87 1.63 7.80
N ARG A 145 -21.02 1.05 6.95
CA ARG A 145 -20.82 -0.40 6.87
C ARG A 145 -20.12 -0.96 8.11
N PHE A 146 -19.16 -0.24 8.66
CA PHE A 146 -18.40 -0.69 9.83
C PHE A 146 -18.99 -0.17 11.14
N SER A 147 -19.78 0.90 11.10
CA SER A 147 -20.44 1.42 12.30
C SER A 147 -21.44 0.44 12.91
N GLY A 148 -22.05 -0.44 12.11
CA GLY A 148 -23.02 -1.44 12.61
C GLY A 148 -22.38 -2.68 13.24
N GLU A 149 -21.08 -2.89 13.05
CA GLU A 149 -20.40 -4.10 13.49
C GLU A 149 -19.70 -3.88 14.86
N PRO A 150 -19.77 -4.86 15.78
CA PRO A 150 -19.01 -4.79 17.02
C PRO A 150 -17.50 -4.81 16.74
N LEU A 151 -16.71 -4.25 17.65
CA LEU A 151 -15.26 -4.44 17.57
C LEU A 151 -14.90 -5.92 17.78
N GLU A 152 -13.96 -6.43 16.99
CA GLU A 152 -13.47 -7.80 17.11
C GLU A 152 -12.64 -8.01 18.40
N PHE A 153 -12.11 -6.93 18.97
CA PHE A 153 -11.28 -6.89 20.17
C PHE A 153 -11.18 -5.46 20.73
N THR A 154 -10.65 -5.33 21.94
CA THR A 154 -10.47 -4.02 22.59
C THR A 154 -9.44 -3.18 21.83
N SER A 155 -9.76 -1.91 21.57
CA SER A 155 -8.86 -1.04 20.81
C SER A 155 -7.47 -0.94 21.47
N GLY A 156 -6.41 -1.26 20.72
CA GLY A 156 -5.01 -1.28 21.17
C GLY A 156 -4.51 -2.62 21.71
N GLU A 157 -5.38 -3.63 21.86
CA GLU A 157 -5.02 -4.92 22.48
C GLU A 157 -4.18 -5.82 21.57
N ARG A 158 -4.50 -5.86 20.27
CA ARG A 158 -3.80 -6.67 19.26
C ARG A 158 -3.80 -5.98 17.90
N SER A 159 -3.02 -6.49 16.96
CA SER A 159 -3.00 -6.02 15.57
C SER A 159 -3.67 -7.01 14.64
N THR A 160 -4.51 -6.53 13.72
CA THR A 160 -5.06 -7.31 12.62
C THR A 160 -4.47 -6.83 11.30
N HIS A 161 -3.77 -7.72 10.58
CA HIS A 161 -3.29 -7.38 9.25
C HIS A 161 -4.45 -7.31 8.27
N ILE A 162 -4.93 -6.10 7.97
CA ILE A 162 -5.92 -5.84 6.92
C ILE A 162 -5.19 -5.87 5.56
N LEU A 163 -4.74 -7.07 5.17
CA LEU A 163 -4.29 -7.34 3.81
C LEU A 163 -5.49 -7.87 3.02
N SER A 164 -5.83 -7.17 1.93
CA SER A 164 -6.61 -7.78 0.86
C SER A 164 -5.84 -9.01 0.37
N ARG A 165 -6.41 -10.20 0.52
CA ARG A 165 -5.94 -11.38 -0.21
C ARG A 165 -6.06 -11.15 -1.71
#